data_AF-A0A7C2ELV9-F1
#
_entry.id   AF-A0A7C2ELV9-F1
#
_cell.length_a   1.000
_cell.length_b   1.000
_cell.length_c   1.000
_cell.angle_alpha   90.00
_cell.angle_beta   90.00
_cell.angle_gamma   90.00
#
_symmetry.space_group_name_H-M   'P 1'
#
loop_
_entity.id
_entity.type
_entity.pdbx_description
1 polymer ?
#
loop_
_entity_poly.entity_id
_entity_poly.type
_entity_poly.pdbx_seq_one_letter_code
_entity_poly.pdbx_strand_id
1 'polypeptide(L)'
;TLSIPWCTYTDPEIAHVGLYKRDAEKRGIPVDTIIIPMSQVDRALADGEDEGFLKVHVKRGSDKIVGATIVARHAGEMISEITMAIVGGIGLKKIATIIHPYPTQAEAIKRAADEYNRTRLTPFLKKVLSYWLAWTR
;
A
#
# COMPACT_ATOMS: atom_id res chain seq x y z
N THR A 1 -5.71 -19.97 -3.52
CA THR A 1 -4.27 -20.25 -3.59
C THR A 1 -3.64 -19.80 -2.30
N LEU A 2 -2.76 -20.62 -1.73
CA LEU A 2 -1.99 -20.25 -0.53
C LEU A 2 -1.12 -19.02 -0.86
N SER A 3 -1.18 -17.98 -0.02
CA SER A 3 -0.34 -16.79 -0.16
C SER A 3 0.80 -16.92 0.83
N ILE A 4 1.99 -17.24 0.33
CA ILE A 4 3.19 -17.45 1.16
C ILE A 4 4.04 -16.18 1.07
N PRO A 5 4.20 -15.41 2.16
CA PRO A 5 5.16 -14.33 2.18
C PRO A 5 6.58 -14.87 2.28
N TRP A 6 7.56 -14.08 1.84
CA TRP A 6 8.96 -14.32 2.12
C TRP A 6 9.66 -12.99 2.42
N CYS A 7 10.76 -13.06 3.18
CA CYS A 7 11.64 -11.93 3.42
C CYS A 7 13.11 -12.36 3.25
N THR A 8 13.89 -11.50 2.62
CA THR A 8 15.36 -11.56 2.62
C THR A 8 15.87 -10.48 3.57
N TYR A 9 16.54 -10.89 4.64
CA TYR A 9 17.00 -10.02 5.73
C TYR A 9 18.34 -9.33 5.41
N THR A 10 18.39 -8.63 4.28
CA THR A 10 19.44 -7.67 3.95
C THR A 10 19.19 -6.34 4.65
N ASP A 11 20.08 -5.36 4.45
CA ASP A 11 19.89 -3.98 4.93
C ASP A 11 19.86 -3.02 3.72
N PRO A 12 18.68 -2.44 3.35
CA PRO A 12 17.36 -2.73 3.91
C PRO A 12 16.83 -4.13 3.53
N GLU A 13 15.81 -4.60 4.27
CA GLU A 13 15.17 -5.89 4.02
C GLU A 13 14.34 -5.86 2.73
N ILE A 14 14.12 -7.03 2.13
CA ILE A 14 13.25 -7.20 0.97
C ILE A 14 12.19 -8.25 1.29
N ALA A 15 10.92 -7.83 1.36
CA ALA A 15 9.80 -8.72 1.61
C ALA A 15 8.77 -8.69 0.47
N HIS A 16 8.12 -9.82 0.21
CA HIS A 16 7.09 -9.91 -0.83
C HIS A 16 6.02 -10.95 -0.51
N VAL A 17 4.81 -10.70 -1.00
CA VAL A 17 3.70 -11.66 -0.98
C VAL A 17 2.84 -11.50 -2.23
N GLY A 18 2.27 -12.61 -2.72
CA GLY A 18 1.32 -12.61 -3.84
C GLY A 18 1.98 -12.60 -5.22
N LEU A 19 1.36 -11.90 -6.17
CA LEU A 19 1.81 -11.82 -7.56
C LEU A 19 2.69 -10.59 -7.79
N TYR A 20 3.77 -10.78 -8.54
CA TYR A 20 4.40 -9.67 -9.24
C TYR A 20 3.51 -9.19 -10.40
N LYS A 21 3.63 -7.92 -10.78
CA LYS A 21 2.93 -7.34 -11.96
C LYS A 21 3.04 -8.23 -13.21
N ARG A 22 4.25 -8.69 -13.55
CA ARG A 22 4.49 -9.57 -14.71
C ARG A 22 3.69 -10.87 -14.66
N ASP A 23 3.51 -11.44 -13.47
CA ASP A 23 2.82 -12.72 -13.28
C ASP A 23 1.31 -12.53 -13.25
N ALA A 24 0.84 -11.37 -12.79
CA ALA A 24 -0.55 -10.96 -12.93
C ALA A 24 -0.90 -10.75 -14.42
N GLU A 25 -0.06 -10.06 -15.18
CA GLU A 25 -0.24 -9.84 -16.63
C GLU A 25 -0.27 -11.15 -17.41
N LYS A 26 0.66 -12.08 -17.15
CA LYS A 26 0.66 -13.43 -17.75
C LYS A 26 -0.62 -14.23 -17.47
N ARG A 27 -1.30 -13.95 -16.35
CA ARG A 27 -2.57 -14.58 -15.95
C ARG A 27 -3.80 -13.81 -16.44
N GLY A 28 -3.62 -12.75 -17.25
CA GLY A 28 -4.72 -11.90 -17.71
C GLY A 28 -5.38 -11.10 -16.59
N ILE A 29 -4.66 -10.84 -15.49
CA ILE A 29 -5.14 -10.04 -14.37
C ILE A 29 -4.57 -8.63 -14.51
N PRO A 30 -5.33 -7.65 -15.05
CA PRO A 30 -4.86 -6.28 -15.11
C PRO A 30 -4.73 -5.71 -13.69
N VAL A 31 -3.62 -5.03 -13.42
CA VAL A 31 -3.32 -4.46 -12.10
C VAL A 31 -2.97 -2.98 -12.20
N ASP A 32 -3.39 -2.23 -11.21
CA ASP A 32 -2.89 -0.88 -10.92
C ASP A 32 -1.86 -0.99 -9.79
N THR A 33 -0.78 -0.23 -9.89
CA THR A 33 0.35 -0.31 -8.95
C THR A 33 0.49 0.99 -8.19
N ILE A 34 0.55 0.91 -6.88
CA ILE A 34 0.79 2.04 -5.98
C ILE A 34 2.17 1.87 -5.39
N ILE A 35 2.97 2.93 -5.39
CA ILE A 35 4.33 2.95 -4.84
C ILE A 35 4.41 4.07 -3.82
N ILE A 36 4.82 3.75 -2.60
CA ILE A 36 5.08 4.70 -1.53
C ILE A 36 6.58 4.64 -1.20
N PRO A 37 7.35 5.67 -1.56
CA PRO A 37 8.75 5.78 -1.12
C PRO A 37 8.83 5.87 0.40
N MET A 38 9.84 5.23 1.00
CA MET A 38 10.05 5.33 2.46
C MET A 38 10.45 6.76 2.89
N SER A 39 11.00 7.57 1.97
CA SER A 39 11.20 9.02 2.12
C SER A 39 9.93 9.86 2.27
N GLN A 40 8.75 9.25 2.16
CA GLN A 40 7.46 9.88 2.50
C GLN A 40 6.89 9.37 3.82
N VAL A 41 7.61 8.52 4.56
CA VAL A 41 7.17 7.93 5.83
C VAL A 41 7.93 8.60 6.96
N ASP A 42 7.19 9.31 7.81
CA ASP A 42 7.80 10.22 8.80
C ASP A 42 8.69 9.48 9.79
N ARG A 43 8.31 8.26 10.19
CA ARG A 43 9.15 7.42 11.04
C ARG A 43 10.47 7.02 10.37
N ALA A 44 10.42 6.64 9.09
CA ALA A 44 11.61 6.24 8.34
C ALA A 44 12.58 7.40 8.17
N LEU A 45 12.06 8.60 7.86
CA LEU A 45 12.87 9.83 7.85
C LEU A 45 13.48 10.15 9.21
N ALA A 46 12.69 10.05 10.28
CA ALA A 46 13.16 10.36 11.64
C ALA A 46 14.27 9.41 12.11
N ASP A 47 14.22 8.15 11.68
CA ASP A 47 15.21 7.13 12.03
C ASP A 47 16.42 7.11 11.06
N GLY A 48 16.38 7.87 9.95
CA GLY A 48 17.41 7.83 8.90
C GLY A 48 17.38 6.55 8.07
N GLU A 49 16.21 5.92 7.96
CA GLU A 49 15.96 4.62 7.33
C GLU A 49 14.99 4.77 6.14
N ASP A 50 15.11 5.88 5.40
CA ASP A 50 14.16 6.31 4.37
C ASP A 50 14.44 5.75 2.97
N GLU A 51 15.39 4.81 2.88
CA GLU A 51 15.71 4.07 1.66
C GLU A 51 14.61 3.04 1.30
N GLY A 52 14.34 2.91 0.00
CA GLY A 52 13.42 1.90 -0.53
C GLY A 52 11.96 2.37 -0.65
N PHE A 53 11.05 1.40 -0.66
CA PHE A 53 9.64 1.62 -0.98
C PHE A 53 8.71 0.48 -0.53
N LEU A 54 7.44 0.81 -0.33
CA LEU A 54 6.33 -0.12 -0.45
C LEU A 54 5.77 -0.06 -1.89
N LYS A 55 5.46 -1.22 -2.46
CA LYS A 55 4.78 -1.37 -3.75
C LYS A 55 3.62 -2.34 -3.61
N VAL A 56 2.41 -1.90 -3.95
CA VAL A 56 1.18 -2.73 -3.86
C VAL A 56 0.54 -2.83 -5.23
N HIS A 57 0.17 -4.05 -5.62
CA HIS A 57 -0.57 -4.35 -6.84
C HIS A 57 -2.03 -4.64 -6.50
N VAL A 58 -2.94 -3.90 -7.12
CA VAL A 58 -4.39 -4.01 -6.94
C VAL A 58 -5.02 -4.43 -8.25
N LYS A 59 -5.96 -5.36 -8.23
CA LYS A 59 -6.70 -5.74 -9.45
C LYS A 59 -7.47 -4.52 -9.97
N ARG A 60 -7.29 -4.17 -11.25
CA ARG A 60 -7.97 -3.03 -11.88
C ARG A 60 -9.49 -3.19 -11.78
N GLY A 61 -10.16 -2.11 -11.41
CA GLY A 61 -11.62 -2.08 -11.21
C GLY A 61 -12.09 -2.63 -9.86
N SER A 62 -11.18 -3.09 -8.98
CA SER A 62 -11.50 -3.42 -7.59
C SER A 62 -10.44 -2.88 -6.62
N ASP A 63 -10.61 -3.12 -5.33
CA ASP A 63 -9.63 -2.80 -4.28
C ASP A 63 -8.87 -4.04 -3.79
N LYS A 64 -9.00 -5.16 -4.52
CA LYS A 64 -8.38 -6.43 -4.16
C LYS A 64 -6.88 -6.36 -4.38
N ILE A 65 -6.12 -6.51 -3.30
CA ILE A 65 -4.67 -6.68 -3.36
C ILE A 65 -4.36 -8.03 -4.00
N VAL A 66 -3.50 -8.04 -5.00
CA VAL A 66 -3.03 -9.27 -5.66
C VAL A 66 -1.55 -9.58 -5.36
N GLY A 67 -0.81 -8.61 -4.86
CA GLY A 67 0.56 -8.80 -4.36
C GLY A 67 1.17 -7.49 -3.90
N ALA A 68 2.27 -7.59 -3.15
CA ALA A 68 3.03 -6.43 -2.69
C ALA A 68 4.50 -6.77 -2.46
N THR A 69 5.36 -5.78 -2.61
CA THR A 69 6.79 -5.82 -2.28
C THR A 69 7.12 -4.66 -1.35
N ILE A 70 7.91 -4.93 -0.31
CA ILE A 70 8.45 -3.92 0.60
C ILE A 70 9.97 -4.00 0.55
N VAL A 71 10.62 -2.87 0.35
CA VAL A 71 12.06 -2.68 0.54
C VAL A 71 12.20 -1.59 1.57
N ALA A 72 12.51 -1.96 2.81
CA ALA A 72 12.57 -1.04 3.96
C ALA A 72 13.24 -1.72 5.15
N ARG A 73 13.64 -0.94 6.16
CA ARG A 73 13.91 -1.48 7.48
C ARG A 73 12.61 -2.08 8.04
N HIS A 74 12.66 -3.27 8.64
CA HIS A 74 11.47 -4.01 9.13
C HIS A 74 10.48 -4.50 8.05
N ALA A 75 10.89 -4.63 6.77
CA ALA A 75 10.02 -5.12 5.71
C ALA A 75 9.37 -6.48 6.02
N GLY A 76 10.12 -7.39 6.66
CA GLY A 76 9.65 -8.72 7.06
C GLY A 76 8.58 -8.69 8.14
N GLU A 77 8.58 -7.68 9.01
CA GLU A 77 7.50 -7.46 9.99
C GLU A 77 6.27 -6.87 9.28
N MET A 78 6.47 -5.83 8.46
CA MET A 78 5.40 -5.12 7.74
C MET A 78 4.63 -6.00 6.75
N ILE A 79 5.29 -6.95 6.07
CA ILE A 79 4.64 -7.79 5.05
C ILE A 79 3.52 -8.68 5.62
N SER A 80 3.54 -8.94 6.92
CA SER A 80 2.53 -9.74 7.60
C SER A 80 1.14 -9.12 7.53
N GLU A 81 1.04 -7.78 7.62
CA GLU A 81 -0.25 -7.07 7.50
C GLU A 81 -0.85 -7.25 6.09
N ILE A 82 -0.04 -7.08 5.05
CA ILE A 82 -0.50 -7.27 3.66
C ILE A 82 -0.86 -8.73 3.40
N THR A 83 -0.09 -9.66 3.97
CA THR A 83 -0.38 -11.10 3.88
C THR A 83 -1.74 -11.41 4.51
N MET A 84 -2.00 -10.90 5.72
CA MET A 84 -3.28 -11.03 6.39
C MET A 84 -4.40 -10.44 5.54
N ALA A 85 -4.20 -9.26 4.94
CA ALA A 85 -5.20 -8.64 4.08
C ALA A 85 -5.52 -9.50 2.84
N ILE A 86 -4.50 -10.05 2.15
CA ILE A 86 -4.69 -10.92 0.99
C ILE A 86 -5.45 -12.20 1.39
N VAL A 87 -5.04 -12.85 2.49
CA VAL A 87 -5.66 -14.09 2.99
C VAL A 87 -7.10 -13.84 3.45
N GLY A 88 -7.35 -12.74 4.15
CA GLY A 88 -8.66 -12.33 4.65
C GLY A 88 -9.57 -11.68 3.60
N GLY A 89 -9.10 -11.51 2.36
CA GLY A 89 -9.87 -10.83 1.31
C GLY A 89 -10.14 -9.34 1.59
N ILE A 90 -9.31 -8.70 2.41
CA ILE A 90 -9.42 -7.30 2.78
C ILE A 90 -8.74 -6.45 1.70
N GLY A 91 -9.52 -5.56 1.07
CA GLY A 91 -9.01 -4.62 0.08
C GLY A 91 -8.47 -3.32 0.69
N LEU A 92 -7.79 -2.52 -0.15
CA LEU A 92 -7.22 -1.24 0.28
C LEU A 92 -8.26 -0.25 0.83
N LYS A 93 -9.52 -0.32 0.39
CA LYS A 93 -10.58 0.55 0.94
C LYS A 93 -10.77 0.32 2.43
N LYS A 94 -10.73 -0.94 2.86
CA LYS A 94 -10.92 -1.28 4.27
C LYS A 94 -9.68 -0.90 5.07
N ILE A 95 -8.47 -1.14 4.55
CA ILE A 95 -7.21 -0.71 5.19
C ILE A 95 -7.20 0.80 5.41
N ALA A 96 -7.70 1.59 4.46
CA ALA A 96 -7.80 3.04 4.62
C ALA A 96 -8.76 3.48 5.74
N THR A 97 -9.65 2.61 6.24
CA THR A 97 -10.49 2.90 7.42
C THR A 97 -9.84 2.51 8.75
N ILE A 98 -8.74 1.77 8.70
CA ILE A 98 -8.02 1.32 9.90
C ILE A 98 -7.16 2.46 10.44
N ILE A 99 -7.20 2.64 11.76
CA ILE A 99 -6.31 3.54 12.49
C ILE A 99 -4.97 2.83 12.64
N HIS A 100 -3.94 3.35 11.96
CA HIS A 100 -2.57 2.88 12.13
C HIS A 100 -1.91 3.71 13.24
N PRO A 101 -1.09 3.10 14.11
CA PRO A 101 -0.26 3.85 15.05
C PRO A 101 0.69 4.80 14.32
N TYR A 102 0.90 5.99 14.90
CA TYR A 102 1.75 7.03 14.37
C TYR A 102 2.75 7.57 15.41
N PRO A 103 4.04 7.79 15.07
CA PRO A 103 4.67 7.49 13.79
C PRO A 103 5.19 6.03 13.71
N THR A 104 4.90 5.30 12.64
CA THR A 104 5.46 3.95 12.37
C THR A 104 5.87 3.75 10.92
N GLN A 105 6.81 2.83 10.62
CA GLN A 105 7.16 2.49 9.23
C GLN A 105 6.01 1.80 8.48
N ALA A 106 5.16 1.06 9.21
CA ALA A 106 3.94 0.43 8.70
C ALA A 106 2.96 1.45 8.08
N GLU A 107 3.08 2.75 8.38
CA GLU A 107 2.28 3.79 7.71
C GLU A 107 2.46 3.84 6.19
N ALA A 108 3.53 3.28 5.63
CA ALA A 108 3.62 3.08 4.20
C ALA A 108 2.37 2.38 3.65
N ILE A 109 1.85 1.37 4.37
CA ILE A 109 0.66 0.59 4.00
C ILE A 109 -0.59 1.46 4.05
N LYS A 110 -0.75 2.26 5.12
CA LYS A 110 -1.82 3.24 5.24
C LYS A 110 -1.79 4.27 4.09
N ARG A 111 -0.62 4.83 3.78
CA ARG A 111 -0.43 5.79 2.69
C ARG A 111 -0.79 5.18 1.34
N ALA A 112 -0.45 3.92 1.09
CA ALA A 112 -0.88 3.23 -0.13
C ALA A 112 -2.40 3.08 -0.21
N ALA A 113 -3.06 2.79 0.91
CA ALA A 113 -4.51 2.70 0.99
C ALA A 113 -5.20 4.06 0.78
N ASP A 114 -4.64 5.14 1.34
CA ASP A 114 -5.13 6.50 1.15
C ASP A 114 -4.95 6.98 -0.29
N GLU A 115 -3.80 6.66 -0.91
CA GLU A 115 -3.55 6.96 -2.32
C GLU A 115 -4.54 6.22 -3.24
N TYR A 116 -4.81 4.95 -2.95
CA TYR A 116 -5.89 4.21 -3.64
C TYR A 116 -7.23 4.94 -3.51
N ASN A 117 -7.60 5.42 -2.32
CA ASN A 117 -8.85 6.13 -2.12
C ASN A 117 -8.92 7.46 -2.88
N ARG A 118 -7.81 8.20 -3.02
CA ARG A 118 -7.76 9.44 -3.81
C ARG A 118 -8.09 9.19 -5.29
N THR A 119 -7.65 8.07 -5.86
CA THR A 119 -7.96 7.72 -7.26
C THR A 119 -9.47 7.52 -7.52
N ARG A 120 -10.26 7.30 -6.46
CA ARG A 120 -11.71 7.08 -6.55
C ARG A 120 -12.54 8.36 -6.54
N LEU A 121 -11.95 9.50 -6.18
CA LEU A 121 -12.67 10.78 -6.18
C LEU A 121 -12.93 11.18 -7.63
N THR A 122 -14.19 11.15 -8.06
CA THR A 122 -14.55 11.62 -9.40
C THR A 122 -14.25 13.12 -9.51
N PRO A 123 -13.90 13.65 -10.70
CA PRO A 123 -13.61 15.07 -10.88
C PRO A 123 -14.76 15.97 -10.39
N PHE A 124 -16.00 15.51 -10.59
CA PHE A 124 -17.19 16.18 -10.10
C PHE A 124 -17.25 16.21 -8.56
N LEU A 125 -17.09 15.05 -7.88
CA LEU A 125 -17.07 15.02 -6.41
C LEU A 125 -15.94 15.88 -5.85
N LYS A 126 -14.74 15.81 -6.44
CA LYS A 126 -13.60 16.63 -6.03
C LYS A 126 -13.92 18.12 -6.12
N LYS A 127 -14.58 18.55 -7.21
CA LYS A 127 -15.01 19.93 -7.41
C LYS A 127 -16.04 20.34 -6.34
N VAL A 128 -17.11 19.57 -6.15
CA VAL A 128 -18.13 19.83 -5.12
C VAL A 128 -17.50 19.91 -3.73
N LEU A 129 -16.64 18.94 -3.38
CA LEU A 129 -15.96 18.91 -2.08
C LEU A 129 -15.06 20.12 -1.88
N SER A 130 -14.32 20.54 -2.91
CA SER A 130 -13.47 21.73 -2.84
C SER A 130 -14.25 23.02 -2.65
N TYR A 131 -15.41 23.17 -3.30
CA TYR A 131 -16.30 24.33 -3.10
C TYR A 131 -16.87 24.35 -1.69
N TRP A 132 -17.33 23.20 -1.20
CA TRP A 132 -17.88 23.09 0.15
C TRP A 132 -16.82 23.40 1.22
N LEU A 133 -15.62 22.80 1.10
CA LEU A 133 -14.50 23.05 2.02
C LEU A 133 -14.06 24.53 2.04
N ALA A 134 -14.07 25.20 0.88
CA ALA A 134 -13.76 26.62 0.78
C ALA A 134 -14.84 27.52 1.42
N TRP A 135 -16.08 27.03 1.53
CA TRP A 135 -17.19 27.74 2.17
C TRP A 135 -17.26 27.51 3.69
N THR A 136 -16.76 26.38 4.17
CA THR A 136 -16.68 26.04 5.61
C THR A 136 -15.47 26.63 6.32
N ARG A 137 -14.63 27.39 5.61
CA ARG A 137 -13.40 28.00 6.10
C ARG A 137 -13.60 29.50 6.25
#